data_AF-C5L7U2-F1
#
_entry.id   AF-C5L7U2-F1
#
_cell.length_a   1.000
_cell.length_b   1.000
_cell.length_c   1.000
_cell.angle_alpha   90.00
_cell.angle_beta   90.00
_cell.angle_gamma   90.00
#
_symmetry.space_group_name_H-M   'P 1'
#
loop_
_entity.id
_entity.type
_entity.pdbx_description
1 polymer ?
#
loop_
_entity_poly.entity_id
_entity_poly.type
_entity_poly.pdbx_seq_one_letter_code
_entity_poly.pdbx_strand_id
1 'polypeptide(L)'
;MLELGTDGLLQEFTPEEIAMLKERWAGVDIFKDVFDNLGMIGQLLTLKDKATSKLYIAVNTHLYHSPKAPHVKVLQTHMIMKALERLLAEIPEAVPIFCGDLNSSFPAEVVVDYITRGDMPADHRDWRNGPFFTWTNRECEGADRSTVKGPLGIPLHHGVKNLEHVPEEGYTNAVCGWAGIIDHIFYDRRHLRPVWSLPILSKADIESCNGALPYKSYGSDHCMLTTEFQTLL
;
A
#
# COMPACT_ATOMS: atom_id res chain seq x y z
N MET A 1 -1.93 1.20 16.72
CA MET A 1 -2.77 1.16 15.50
C MET A 1 -2.83 2.58 14.99
N LEU A 2 -2.55 2.79 13.71
CA LEU A 2 -2.53 4.09 13.05
C LEU A 2 -3.82 4.24 12.24
N GLU A 3 -4.52 5.36 12.39
CA GLU A 3 -5.67 5.68 11.55
C GLU A 3 -5.19 6.25 10.22
N LEU A 4 -5.70 5.71 9.10
CA LEU A 4 -5.33 6.12 7.74
C LEU A 4 -6.39 7.03 7.09
N GLY A 5 -7.14 7.74 7.92
CA GLY A 5 -8.10 8.78 7.57
C GLY A 5 -7.55 10.18 7.90
N THR A 6 -8.47 11.14 8.08
CA THR A 6 -8.13 12.56 8.28
C THR A 6 -7.19 12.81 9.45
N ASP A 7 -7.44 12.19 10.60
CA ASP A 7 -6.64 12.44 11.82
C ASP A 7 -5.18 12.03 11.64
N GLY A 8 -4.94 10.89 10.98
CA GLY A 8 -3.58 10.49 10.66
C GLY A 8 -2.94 11.39 9.60
N LEU A 9 -3.70 11.84 8.58
CA LEU A 9 -3.16 12.76 7.57
C LEU A 9 -2.72 14.08 8.22
N LEU A 10 -3.52 14.62 9.13
CA LEU A 10 -3.20 15.84 9.88
C LEU A 10 -1.98 15.69 10.81
N GLN A 11 -1.68 14.48 11.26
CA GLN A 11 -0.51 14.19 12.10
C GLN A 11 0.77 14.06 11.27
N GLU A 12 0.68 13.52 10.06
CA GLU A 12 1.85 13.20 9.24
C GLU A 12 2.29 14.35 8.34
N PHE A 13 1.35 15.18 7.87
CA PHE A 13 1.64 16.25 6.94
C PHE A 13 1.67 17.62 7.62
N THR A 14 2.60 18.46 7.19
CA THR A 14 2.69 19.86 7.63
C THR A 14 1.48 20.67 7.14
N PRO A 15 1.12 21.77 7.83
CA PRO A 15 0.09 22.69 7.35
C PRO A 15 0.34 23.18 5.92
N GLU A 16 1.60 23.40 5.55
CA GLU A 16 2.02 23.84 4.21
C GLU A 16 1.78 22.76 3.15
N GLU A 17 2.10 21.50 3.44
CA GLU A 17 1.84 20.37 2.52
C GLU A 17 0.34 20.13 2.33
N ILE A 18 -0.44 20.25 3.41
CA ILE A 18 -1.90 20.12 3.36
C ILE A 18 -2.50 21.27 2.54
N ALA A 19 -2.03 22.51 2.75
CA ALA A 19 -2.44 23.65 1.95
C ALA A 19 -2.10 23.45 0.47
N MET A 20 -0.92 22.89 0.18
CA MET A 20 -0.48 22.59 -1.18
C MET A 20 -1.35 21.51 -1.86
N LEU A 21 -1.72 20.45 -1.13
CA LEU A 21 -2.65 19.44 -1.64
C LEU A 21 -4.03 20.04 -1.91
N LYS A 22 -4.56 20.87 -1.00
CA LYS A 22 -5.84 21.57 -1.19
C LYS A 22 -5.83 22.51 -2.40
N GLU A 23 -4.73 23.24 -2.59
CA GLU A 23 -4.57 24.11 -3.77
C GLU A 23 -4.53 23.29 -5.06
N ARG A 24 -3.74 22.21 -5.09
CA ARG A 24 -3.58 21.37 -6.30
C ARG A 24 -4.83 20.57 -6.61
N TRP A 25 -5.62 20.21 -5.60
CA TRP A 25 -6.88 19.49 -5.73
C TRP A 25 -8.08 20.40 -5.55
N ALA A 26 -8.00 21.71 -5.85
CA ALA A 26 -9.02 22.71 -5.51
C ALA A 26 -10.49 22.39 -5.85
N GLY A 27 -10.78 21.39 -6.71
CA GLY A 27 -12.12 20.87 -6.96
C GLY A 27 -12.60 19.75 -6.01
N VAL A 28 -11.76 19.32 -5.07
CA VAL A 28 -11.95 18.19 -4.16
C VAL A 28 -11.40 18.56 -2.79
N ASP A 29 -12.26 18.54 -1.76
CA ASP A 29 -11.79 18.66 -0.39
C ASP A 29 -11.17 17.32 0.04
N ILE A 30 -9.83 17.29 0.13
CA ILE A 30 -9.09 16.09 0.54
C ILE A 30 -9.62 15.50 1.85
N PHE A 31 -10.11 16.30 2.79
CA PHE A 31 -10.64 15.77 4.04
C PHE A 31 -12.08 15.30 3.84
N LYS A 32 -12.99 16.23 3.59
CA LYS A 32 -14.43 15.95 3.58
C LYS A 32 -14.84 14.99 2.45
N ASP A 33 -14.25 15.14 1.28
CA ASP A 33 -14.61 14.37 0.09
C ASP A 33 -13.77 13.09 -0.06
N VAL A 34 -12.75 12.88 0.80
CA VAL A 34 -11.87 11.70 0.72
C VAL A 34 -11.62 11.11 2.10
N PHE A 35 -10.74 11.72 2.92
CA PHE A 35 -10.16 11.09 4.11
C PHE A 35 -11.10 10.96 5.31
N ASP A 36 -12.17 11.77 5.41
CA ASP A 36 -13.22 11.64 6.44
C ASP A 36 -14.09 10.40 6.21
N ASN A 37 -14.08 9.85 4.99
CA ASN A 37 -14.85 8.67 4.63
C ASN A 37 -14.01 7.37 4.70
N LEU A 38 -12.71 7.49 4.97
CA LEU A 38 -11.80 6.35 5.07
C LEU A 38 -11.77 5.81 6.51
N GLY A 39 -12.02 4.51 6.67
CA GLY A 39 -11.91 3.78 7.94
C GLY A 39 -10.70 2.85 8.03
N MET A 40 -9.70 3.05 7.17
CA MET A 40 -8.58 2.13 6.98
C MET A 40 -7.55 2.35 8.08
N ILE A 41 -6.82 1.30 8.43
CA ILE A 41 -5.86 1.32 9.53
C ILE A 41 -4.52 0.72 9.11
N GLY A 42 -3.45 1.25 9.72
CA GLY A 42 -2.12 0.66 9.71
C GLY A 42 -1.84 0.00 11.04
N GLN A 43 -1.58 -1.30 11.04
CA GLN A 43 -1.11 -2.02 12.21
C GLN A 43 0.42 -2.06 12.19
N LEU A 44 1.06 -1.61 13.27
CA LEU A 44 2.49 -1.82 13.53
C LEU A 44 2.58 -2.50 14.89
N LEU A 45 3.24 -3.66 14.93
CA LEU A 45 3.39 -4.47 16.13
C LEU A 45 4.83 -4.90 16.30
N THR A 46 5.45 -4.49 17.40
CA THR A 46 6.79 -4.97 17.79
C THR A 46 6.69 -6.33 18.45
N LEU A 47 7.39 -7.32 17.90
CA LEU A 47 7.46 -8.69 18.37
C LEU A 47 8.89 -9.00 18.80
N LYS A 48 9.04 -9.80 19.86
CA LYS A 48 10.34 -10.30 20.32
C LYS A 48 10.39 -11.80 20.12
N ASP A 49 11.38 -12.27 19.38
CA ASP A 49 11.67 -13.68 19.26
C ASP A 49 12.15 -14.24 20.62
N LYS A 50 11.50 -15.31 21.08
CA LYS A 50 11.75 -15.85 22.44
C LYS A 50 13.11 -16.54 22.57
N ALA A 51 13.66 -17.06 21.48
CA ALA A 51 14.91 -17.83 21.50
C ALA A 51 16.14 -16.93 21.33
N THR A 52 16.07 -15.99 20.39
CA THR A 52 17.17 -15.11 19.97
C THR A 52 17.08 -13.72 20.59
N SER A 53 15.95 -13.36 21.20
CA SER A 53 15.65 -12.00 21.66
C SER A 53 15.64 -10.92 20.57
N LYS A 54 15.73 -11.30 19.29
CA LYS A 54 15.68 -10.38 18.14
C LYS A 54 14.30 -9.73 18.06
N LEU A 55 14.27 -8.45 17.71
CA LEU A 55 13.03 -7.69 17.57
C LEU A 55 12.60 -7.65 16.10
N TYR A 56 11.30 -7.74 15.88
CA TYR A 56 10.66 -7.60 14.58
C TYR A 56 9.56 -6.56 14.68
N ILE A 57 9.36 -5.77 13.63
CA ILE A 57 8.19 -4.90 13.50
C ILE A 57 7.32 -5.50 12.40
N ALA A 58 6.21 -6.12 12.79
CA ALA A 58 5.21 -6.60 11.86
C ALA A 58 4.27 -5.44 11.50
N VAL A 59 4.27 -5.06 10.22
CA VAL A 59 3.36 -4.08 9.64
C VAL A 59 2.28 -4.80 8.86
N ASN A 60 1.02 -4.44 9.06
CA ASN A 60 -0.11 -4.99 8.30
C ASN A 60 -1.13 -3.91 7.98
N THR A 61 -1.71 -3.93 6.78
CA THR A 61 -2.76 -3.00 6.37
C THR A 61 -3.65 -3.58 5.29
N HIS A 62 -4.79 -2.92 5.09
CA HIS A 62 -5.66 -3.07 3.94
C HIS A 62 -5.95 -1.66 3.42
N LEU A 63 -5.35 -1.28 2.29
CA LEU A 63 -5.48 0.07 1.72
C LEU A 63 -6.82 0.26 1.01
N TYR A 64 -7.17 1.50 0.72
CA TYR A 64 -8.41 1.79 0.01
C TYR A 64 -8.53 1.01 -1.31
N HIS A 65 -9.67 0.40 -1.59
CA HIS A 65 -9.78 -0.53 -2.72
C HIS A 65 -9.78 0.15 -4.10
N SER A 66 -10.25 1.39 -4.23
CA SER A 66 -10.57 1.97 -5.53
C SER A 66 -9.38 1.97 -6.51
N PRO A 67 -9.51 1.33 -7.70
CA PRO A 67 -8.50 1.40 -8.75
C PRO A 67 -8.23 2.84 -9.25
N LYS A 68 -9.18 3.76 -9.02
CA LYS A 68 -9.08 5.16 -9.45
C LYS A 68 -8.42 6.05 -8.40
N ALA A 69 -8.06 5.51 -7.24
CA ALA A 69 -7.51 6.25 -6.11
C ALA A 69 -6.05 5.90 -5.76
N PRO A 70 -5.10 5.78 -6.72
CA PRO A 70 -3.72 5.46 -6.38
C PRO A 70 -3.06 6.56 -5.53
N HIS A 71 -3.45 7.83 -5.72
CA HIS A 71 -3.04 8.94 -4.86
C HIS A 71 -3.46 8.76 -3.39
N VAL A 72 -4.68 8.25 -3.13
CA VAL A 72 -5.14 7.95 -1.76
C VAL A 72 -4.31 6.82 -1.17
N LYS A 73 -4.14 5.73 -1.91
CA LYS A 73 -3.34 4.57 -1.48
C LYS A 73 -1.93 4.98 -1.09
N VAL A 74 -1.26 5.80 -1.90
CA VAL A 74 0.11 6.25 -1.61
C VAL A 74 0.17 7.20 -0.40
N LEU A 75 -0.81 8.08 -0.21
CA LEU A 75 -0.88 8.90 1.02
C LEU A 75 -1.07 8.02 2.27
N GLN A 76 -1.94 6.99 2.20
CA GLN A 76 -2.10 6.03 3.29
C GLN A 76 -0.80 5.25 3.56
N THR A 77 -0.13 4.79 2.51
CA THR A 77 1.18 4.14 2.61
C THR A 77 2.22 5.07 3.21
N HIS A 78 2.25 6.34 2.82
CA HIS A 78 3.16 7.34 3.37
C HIS A 78 3.03 7.44 4.89
N MET A 79 1.81 7.54 5.39
CA MET A 79 1.55 7.60 6.83
C MET A 79 2.10 6.36 7.56
N ILE A 80 1.88 5.16 7.01
CA ILE A 80 2.42 3.91 7.56
C ILE A 80 3.96 3.93 7.55
N MET A 81 4.58 4.36 6.44
CA MET A 81 6.03 4.37 6.29
C MET A 81 6.70 5.40 7.20
N LYS A 82 6.09 6.57 7.43
CA LYS A 82 6.56 7.56 8.42
C LYS A 82 6.44 7.02 9.85
N ALA A 83 5.36 6.32 10.18
CA ALA A 83 5.23 5.66 11.47
C ALA A 83 6.28 4.55 11.67
N LEU A 84 6.54 3.75 10.64
CA LEU A 84 7.58 2.73 10.66
C LEU A 84 8.98 3.35 10.82
N GLU A 85 9.26 4.44 10.10
CA GLU A 85 10.52 5.18 10.20
C GLU A 85 10.77 5.67 11.63
N ARG A 86 9.76 6.26 12.28
CA ARG A 86 9.87 6.69 13.69
C ARG A 86 10.11 5.51 14.62
N LEU A 87 9.38 4.41 14.44
CA LEU A 87 9.55 3.22 15.29
C LEU A 87 10.93 2.57 15.13
N LEU A 88 11.49 2.57 13.91
CA LEU A 88 12.85 2.12 13.66
C LEU A 88 13.91 3.10 14.21
N ALA A 89 13.61 4.39 14.32
CA ALA A 89 14.49 5.34 15.00
C ALA A 89 14.51 5.10 16.52
N GLU A 90 13.38 4.69 17.10
CA GLU A 90 13.26 4.32 18.52
C GLU A 90 13.86 2.94 18.82
N ILE A 91 13.77 1.99 17.88
CA ILE A 91 14.21 0.59 18.03
C ILE A 91 15.06 0.18 16.81
N PRO A 92 16.30 0.68 16.67
CA PRO A 92 17.11 0.50 15.45
C PRO A 92 17.50 -0.95 15.13
N GLU A 93 17.49 -1.83 16.12
CA GLU A 93 17.77 -3.26 15.98
C GLU A 93 16.58 -4.08 15.48
N ALA A 94 15.38 -3.48 15.43
CA ALA A 94 14.19 -4.19 14.99
C ALA A 94 14.18 -4.41 13.47
N VAL A 95 13.75 -5.60 13.06
CA VAL A 95 13.67 -5.98 11.65
C VAL A 95 12.22 -5.82 11.14
N PRO A 96 11.97 -4.92 10.18
CA PRO A 96 10.62 -4.72 9.66
C PRO A 96 10.23 -5.84 8.68
N ILE A 97 8.97 -6.26 8.77
CA ILE A 97 8.27 -7.08 7.79
C ILE A 97 6.92 -6.40 7.55
N PHE A 98 6.61 -6.08 6.30
CA PHE A 98 5.36 -5.41 5.91
C PHE A 98 4.52 -6.38 5.09
N CYS A 99 3.31 -6.65 5.52
CA CYS A 99 2.31 -7.39 4.74
C CYS A 99 1.08 -6.51 4.47
N GLY A 100 0.29 -6.86 3.47
CA GLY A 100 -1.06 -6.31 3.36
C GLY A 100 -1.68 -6.48 1.98
N ASP A 101 -2.99 -6.27 1.94
CA ASP A 101 -3.72 -5.98 0.70
C ASP A 101 -3.53 -4.48 0.40
N LEU A 102 -2.69 -4.19 -0.59
CA LEU A 102 -2.39 -2.82 -0.99
C LEU A 102 -3.38 -2.29 -2.03
N ASN A 103 -4.25 -3.15 -2.57
CA ASN A 103 -5.16 -2.84 -3.67
C ASN A 103 -4.45 -2.17 -4.87
N SER A 104 -3.15 -2.34 -5.02
CA SER A 104 -2.31 -1.69 -6.03
C SER A 104 -1.70 -2.76 -6.92
N SER A 105 -2.05 -2.79 -8.21
CA SER A 105 -1.70 -3.90 -9.10
C SER A 105 -0.62 -3.59 -10.12
N PHE A 106 0.13 -4.64 -10.49
CA PHE A 106 1.08 -4.69 -11.58
C PHE A 106 0.43 -4.33 -12.94
N PRO A 107 1.13 -3.63 -13.86
CA PRO A 107 2.53 -3.20 -13.84
C PRO A 107 2.80 -1.79 -13.30
N ALA A 108 1.81 -1.13 -12.68
CA ALA A 108 1.93 0.26 -12.23
C ALA A 108 1.75 0.38 -10.72
N GLU A 109 2.65 -0.26 -9.97
CA GLU A 109 2.57 -0.39 -8.52
C GLU A 109 3.20 0.81 -7.81
N VAL A 110 2.60 1.98 -7.94
CA VAL A 110 3.12 3.19 -7.26
C VAL A 110 3.30 2.97 -5.76
N VAL A 111 2.46 2.15 -5.12
CA VAL A 111 2.59 1.80 -3.70
C VAL A 111 3.83 0.94 -3.45
N VAL A 112 4.06 -0.12 -4.23
CA VAL A 112 5.22 -1.02 -4.09
C VAL A 112 6.52 -0.27 -4.41
N ASP A 113 6.53 0.52 -5.48
CA ASP A 113 7.63 1.41 -5.83
C ASP A 113 7.91 2.41 -4.70
N TYR A 114 6.87 2.99 -4.11
CA TYR A 114 7.03 3.94 -3.02
C TYR A 114 7.63 3.28 -1.77
N ILE A 115 7.12 2.12 -1.34
CA ILE A 115 7.63 1.36 -0.17
C ILE A 115 9.11 0.98 -0.36
N THR A 116 9.49 0.57 -1.57
CA THR A 116 10.84 0.05 -1.85
C THR A 116 11.86 1.15 -2.12
N ARG A 117 11.46 2.24 -2.79
CA ARG A 117 12.36 3.34 -3.20
C ARG A 117 12.40 4.48 -2.19
N GLY A 118 11.28 4.74 -1.51
CA GLY A 118 11.12 5.79 -0.52
C GLY A 118 10.72 7.16 -1.04
N ASP A 119 10.69 7.37 -2.36
CA ASP A 119 10.46 8.67 -2.97
C ASP A 119 9.31 8.63 -4.00
N MET A 120 8.46 9.66 -3.97
CA MET A 120 7.47 9.93 -5.03
C MET A 120 7.48 11.43 -5.37
N PRO A 121 7.73 11.82 -6.62
CA PRO A 121 7.74 13.23 -7.00
C PRO A 121 6.33 13.79 -7.11
N ALA A 122 6.20 15.13 -7.01
CA ALA A 122 4.91 15.81 -7.02
C ALA A 122 4.18 15.79 -8.37
N ASP A 123 4.89 15.52 -9.46
CA ASP A 123 4.37 15.41 -10.83
C ASP A 123 4.18 13.94 -11.27
N HIS A 124 4.27 12.99 -10.33
CA HIS A 124 4.01 11.58 -10.61
C HIS A 124 2.61 11.36 -11.22
N ARG A 125 2.53 10.45 -12.19
CA ARG A 125 1.29 10.19 -12.96
C ARG A 125 0.11 9.76 -12.08
N ASP A 126 0.35 9.13 -10.94
CA ASP A 126 -0.71 8.61 -10.08
C ASP A 126 -1.39 9.69 -9.22
N TRP A 127 -0.89 10.93 -9.24
CA TRP A 127 -1.59 12.09 -8.72
C TRP A 127 -2.75 12.57 -9.62
N ARG A 128 -2.82 12.11 -10.88
CA ARG A 128 -3.75 12.63 -11.91
C ARG A 128 -5.23 12.56 -11.56
N ASN A 129 -5.62 11.66 -10.67
CA ASN A 129 -7.02 11.53 -10.25
C ASN A 129 -7.36 12.35 -9.01
N GLY A 130 -6.38 12.89 -8.27
CA GLY A 130 -6.62 13.66 -7.04
C GLY A 130 -7.60 14.81 -7.22
N PRO A 131 -7.37 15.73 -8.20
CA PRO A 131 -8.26 16.87 -8.44
C PRO A 131 -9.67 16.53 -8.96
N PHE A 132 -9.95 15.25 -9.24
CA PHE A 132 -11.21 14.79 -9.81
C PHE A 132 -11.87 13.67 -8.99
N PHE A 133 -11.25 13.31 -7.87
CA PHE A 133 -11.75 12.24 -7.04
C PHE A 133 -13.06 12.67 -6.38
N THR A 134 -14.04 11.76 -6.36
CA THR A 134 -15.33 11.99 -5.72
C THR A 134 -15.70 10.74 -4.96
N TRP A 135 -16.15 10.89 -3.70
CA TRP A 135 -16.61 9.76 -2.88
C TRP A 135 -17.99 9.25 -3.35
N THR A 136 -18.01 8.65 -4.53
CA THR A 136 -19.22 8.11 -5.18
C THR A 136 -18.88 6.82 -5.91
N ASN A 137 -19.88 6.08 -6.39
CA ASN A 137 -19.63 4.95 -7.30
C ASN A 137 -19.14 5.38 -8.70
N ARG A 138 -19.00 6.68 -8.95
CA ARG A 138 -18.58 7.30 -10.21
C ARG A 138 -17.32 8.16 -10.04
N GLU A 139 -16.39 7.70 -9.20
CA GLU A 139 -15.09 8.39 -9.00
C GLU A 139 -14.47 8.77 -10.34
N CYS A 140 -14.04 10.03 -10.46
CA CYS A 140 -13.38 10.55 -11.67
C CYS A 140 -14.15 10.35 -12.99
N GLU A 141 -15.45 10.06 -12.97
CA GLU A 141 -16.28 9.93 -14.18
C GLU A 141 -16.47 11.31 -14.82
N GLY A 142 -16.31 11.40 -16.14
CA GLY A 142 -16.40 12.68 -16.86
C GLY A 142 -15.23 13.64 -16.60
N ALA A 143 -14.19 13.22 -15.88
CA ALA A 143 -13.03 14.05 -15.59
C ALA A 143 -12.24 14.40 -16.86
N ASP A 144 -12.27 15.66 -17.27
CA ASP A 144 -11.41 16.19 -18.32
C ASP A 144 -10.00 16.50 -17.77
N ARG A 145 -9.14 15.47 -17.84
CA ARG A 145 -7.74 15.53 -17.39
C ARG A 145 -6.85 16.43 -18.25
N SER A 146 -7.33 16.92 -19.40
CA SER A 146 -6.55 17.82 -20.27
C SER A 146 -6.42 19.25 -19.70
N THR A 147 -7.33 19.61 -18.80
CA THR A 147 -7.40 20.95 -18.18
C THR A 147 -6.40 21.15 -17.04
N VAL A 148 -5.90 20.05 -16.47
CA VAL A 148 -5.04 20.07 -15.30
C VAL A 148 -3.57 19.94 -15.74
N LYS A 149 -2.77 20.96 -15.40
CA LYS A 149 -1.35 21.07 -15.78
C LYS A 149 -0.48 21.29 -14.55
N GLY A 150 0.76 20.81 -14.62
CA GLY A 150 1.72 20.95 -13.54
C GLY A 150 1.64 19.82 -12.51
N PRO A 151 2.42 19.91 -11.42
CA PRO A 151 2.43 18.92 -10.37
C PRO A 151 1.10 18.93 -9.60
N LEU A 152 0.55 17.74 -9.35
CA LEU A 152 -0.78 17.58 -8.74
C LEU A 152 -0.72 16.98 -7.34
N GLY A 153 0.41 16.37 -6.98
CA GLY A 153 0.64 15.85 -5.65
C GLY A 153 1.49 16.76 -4.79
N ILE A 154 2.20 16.18 -3.85
CA ILE A 154 3.33 16.78 -3.15
C ILE A 154 4.51 15.79 -3.24
N PRO A 155 5.76 16.24 -3.12
CA PRO A 155 6.87 15.31 -3.00
C PRO A 155 6.71 14.51 -1.71
N LEU A 156 6.79 13.18 -1.79
CA LEU A 156 6.74 12.29 -0.62
C LEU A 156 8.09 11.62 -0.43
N HIS A 157 8.56 11.54 0.81
CA HIS A 157 9.79 10.85 1.17
C HIS A 157 9.66 10.09 2.49
N HIS A 158 10.20 8.86 2.55
CA HIS A 158 10.45 8.14 3.81
C HIS A 158 11.88 7.60 3.89
N GLY A 159 12.43 7.58 5.11
CA GLY A 159 13.80 7.14 5.36
C GLY A 159 14.00 5.63 5.56
N VAL A 160 12.94 4.81 5.48
CA VAL A 160 13.05 3.35 5.60
C VAL A 160 13.77 2.78 4.37
N LYS A 161 14.91 2.12 4.57
CA LYS A 161 15.75 1.57 3.50
C LYS A 161 15.78 0.05 3.54
N ASN A 162 16.13 -0.55 2.40
CA ASN A 162 16.40 -1.99 2.25
C ASN A 162 15.17 -2.90 2.36
N LEU A 163 13.96 -2.35 2.34
CA LEU A 163 12.78 -3.15 2.10
C LEU A 163 12.79 -3.65 0.65
N GLU A 164 12.71 -4.96 0.50
CA GLU A 164 12.48 -5.62 -0.77
C GLU A 164 11.14 -6.32 -0.75
N HIS A 165 10.55 -6.41 -1.93
CA HIS A 165 9.33 -7.12 -2.18
C HIS A 165 9.64 -8.60 -2.46
N VAL A 166 8.87 -9.53 -1.87
CA VAL A 166 8.91 -10.94 -2.27
C VAL A 166 8.25 -11.06 -3.64
N PRO A 167 8.90 -11.59 -4.68
CA PRO A 167 8.27 -11.68 -5.99
C PRO A 167 7.11 -12.70 -6.02
N GLU A 168 5.94 -12.27 -6.49
CA GLU A 168 4.82 -13.14 -6.82
C GLU A 168 4.70 -13.41 -8.32
N GLU A 169 4.57 -14.68 -8.70
CA GLU A 169 4.29 -15.10 -10.08
C GLU A 169 2.90 -15.75 -10.16
N GLY A 170 1.88 -14.95 -10.49
CA GLY A 170 0.49 -15.42 -10.57
C GLY A 170 -0.52 -14.35 -10.18
N TYR A 171 -1.50 -14.74 -9.35
CA TYR A 171 -2.58 -13.87 -8.89
C TYR A 171 -2.81 -14.06 -7.39
N THR A 172 -2.99 -12.94 -6.69
CA THR A 172 -3.31 -12.94 -5.26
C THR A 172 -4.78 -12.70 -5.01
N ASN A 173 -5.47 -12.03 -5.94
CA ASN A 173 -6.93 -11.89 -5.97
C ASN A 173 -7.49 -12.30 -7.34
N ALA A 174 -8.64 -12.96 -7.34
CA ALA A 174 -9.38 -13.28 -8.56
C ALA A 174 -10.89 -13.21 -8.33
N VAL A 175 -11.56 -12.32 -9.05
CA VAL A 175 -13.02 -12.16 -9.09
C VAL A 175 -13.53 -12.29 -10.52
N CYS A 176 -14.85 -12.28 -10.70
CA CYS A 176 -15.45 -12.42 -12.03
C CYS A 176 -14.97 -11.28 -12.97
N GLY A 177 -14.20 -11.66 -13.99
CA GLY A 177 -13.69 -10.73 -15.00
C GLY A 177 -12.43 -9.96 -14.61
N TRP A 178 -11.84 -10.20 -13.43
CA TRP A 178 -10.59 -9.56 -13.02
C TRP A 178 -9.74 -10.48 -12.13
N ALA A 179 -8.44 -10.52 -12.39
CA ALA A 179 -7.46 -11.13 -11.51
C ALA A 179 -6.18 -10.29 -11.50
N GLY A 180 -5.54 -10.18 -10.35
CA GLY A 180 -4.35 -9.37 -10.17
C GLY A 180 -3.53 -9.74 -8.95
N ILE A 181 -2.36 -9.13 -8.85
CA ILE A 181 -1.51 -9.14 -7.66
C ILE A 181 -1.79 -7.82 -6.94
N ILE A 182 -2.31 -7.90 -5.72
CA ILE A 182 -2.58 -6.74 -4.86
C ILE A 182 -2.19 -6.98 -3.40
N ASP A 183 -1.87 -8.22 -3.06
CA ASP A 183 -1.38 -8.62 -1.75
C ASP A 183 0.13 -8.79 -1.84
N HIS A 184 0.86 -8.30 -0.85
CA HIS A 184 2.33 -8.24 -0.91
C HIS A 184 2.97 -8.53 0.43
N ILE A 185 4.20 -9.08 0.38
CA ILE A 185 5.10 -9.22 1.53
C ILE A 185 6.39 -8.46 1.22
N PHE A 186 6.77 -7.53 2.09
CA PHE A 186 8.07 -6.86 2.09
C PHE A 186 8.89 -7.24 3.31
N TYR A 187 10.20 -7.28 3.13
CA TYR A 187 11.15 -7.68 4.15
C TYR A 187 12.43 -6.84 4.06
N ASP A 188 13.11 -6.65 5.20
CA ASP A 188 14.45 -6.04 5.19
C ASP A 188 15.50 -7.05 4.72
N ARG A 189 15.97 -6.88 3.48
CA ARG A 189 16.95 -7.76 2.83
C ARG A 189 18.30 -7.87 3.54
N ARG A 190 18.61 -6.94 4.46
CA ARG A 190 19.86 -7.02 5.26
C ARG A 190 19.78 -8.13 6.30
N HIS A 191 18.57 -8.46 6.74
CA HIS A 191 18.33 -9.33 7.90
C HIS A 191 17.59 -10.61 7.55
N LEU A 192 16.88 -10.62 6.43
CA LEU A 192 16.04 -11.72 5.99
C LEU A 192 16.31 -12.05 4.53
N ARG A 193 16.29 -13.34 4.21
CA ARG A 193 16.33 -13.86 2.85
C ARG A 193 15.18 -14.83 2.63
N PRO A 194 14.29 -14.62 1.65
CA PRO A 194 13.27 -15.61 1.32
C PRO A 194 13.95 -16.89 0.83
N VAL A 195 13.57 -18.03 1.38
CA VAL A 195 14.11 -19.35 1.00
C VAL A 195 13.07 -20.23 0.33
N TRP A 196 11.80 -20.00 0.61
CA TRP A 196 10.69 -20.72 0.00
C TRP A 196 9.41 -19.89 0.11
N SER A 197 8.54 -19.99 -0.89
CA SER A 197 7.20 -19.41 -0.85
C SER A 197 6.18 -20.44 -1.31
N LEU A 198 4.99 -20.41 -0.72
CA LEU A 198 3.87 -21.21 -1.18
C LEU A 198 3.49 -20.73 -2.59
N PRO A 199 3.39 -21.63 -3.59
CA PRO A 199 2.91 -21.25 -4.92
C PRO A 199 1.53 -20.61 -4.85
N ILE A 200 1.37 -19.45 -5.49
CA ILE A 200 0.11 -18.74 -5.59
C ILE A 200 -0.70 -19.21 -6.80
N LEU A 201 -1.88 -18.62 -7.00
CA LEU A 201 -2.79 -19.03 -8.07
C LEU A 201 -2.19 -18.73 -9.45
N SER A 202 -2.05 -19.76 -10.25
CA SER A 202 -1.81 -19.62 -11.68
C SER A 202 -3.10 -19.27 -12.42
N LYS A 203 -2.97 -18.87 -13.69
CA LYS A 203 -4.12 -18.70 -14.57
C LYS A 203 -4.96 -19.98 -14.69
N ALA A 204 -4.30 -21.14 -14.75
CA ALA A 204 -4.98 -22.43 -14.85
C ALA A 204 -5.79 -22.76 -13.57
N ASP A 205 -5.28 -22.37 -12.40
CA ASP A 205 -6.00 -22.55 -11.13
C ASP A 205 -7.30 -21.72 -11.12
N ILE A 206 -7.24 -20.46 -11.56
CA ILE A 206 -8.42 -19.59 -11.68
C ILE A 206 -9.41 -20.16 -12.70
N GLU A 207 -8.94 -20.62 -13.86
CA GLU A 207 -9.79 -21.24 -14.89
C GLU A 207 -10.50 -22.50 -14.37
N SER A 208 -9.81 -23.31 -13.56
CA SER A 208 -10.40 -24.49 -12.91
C SER A 208 -11.50 -24.14 -11.89
N CYS A 209 -11.46 -22.91 -11.37
CA CYS A 209 -12.47 -22.34 -10.47
C CYS A 209 -13.58 -21.59 -11.22
N ASN A 210 -13.78 -21.86 -12.52
CA ASN A 210 -14.74 -21.16 -13.37
C ASN A 210 -14.44 -19.65 -13.49
N GLY A 211 -13.16 -19.29 -13.44
CA GLY A 211 -12.68 -17.94 -13.74
C GLY A 211 -12.69 -16.95 -12.57
N ALA A 212 -13.06 -17.35 -11.36
CA ALA A 212 -13.14 -16.46 -10.20
C ALA A 212 -13.10 -17.23 -8.87
N LEU A 213 -12.81 -16.50 -7.79
CA LEU A 213 -12.90 -16.93 -6.40
C LEU A 213 -13.93 -16.05 -5.62
N PRO A 214 -14.40 -16.49 -4.43
CA PRO A 214 -14.23 -17.82 -3.83
C PRO A 214 -14.86 -18.92 -4.69
N TYR A 215 -14.42 -20.16 -4.46
CA TYR A 215 -14.95 -21.34 -5.13
C TYR A 215 -14.98 -22.53 -4.16
N LYS A 216 -15.46 -23.71 -4.61
CA LYS A 216 -15.66 -24.89 -3.75
C LYS A 216 -14.45 -25.24 -2.86
N SER A 217 -13.23 -24.99 -3.35
CA SER A 217 -11.96 -25.28 -2.67
C SER A 217 -11.26 -24.04 -2.09
N TYR A 218 -11.81 -22.84 -2.29
CA TYR A 218 -11.19 -21.57 -1.89
C TYR A 218 -12.21 -20.71 -1.15
N GLY A 219 -11.97 -20.48 0.14
CA GLY A 219 -12.90 -19.76 1.02
C GLY A 219 -12.83 -18.22 0.94
N SER A 220 -11.98 -17.68 0.08
CA SER A 220 -11.76 -16.23 -0.12
C SER A 220 -11.58 -15.96 -1.61
N ASP A 221 -11.85 -14.73 -2.05
CA ASP A 221 -11.48 -14.21 -3.37
C ASP A 221 -9.98 -13.90 -3.49
N HIS A 222 -9.28 -13.85 -2.36
CA HIS A 222 -7.82 -13.79 -2.27
C HIS A 222 -7.19 -15.17 -1.97
N CYS A 223 -5.95 -15.38 -2.38
CA CYS A 223 -5.12 -16.49 -1.91
C CYS A 223 -4.14 -16.06 -0.81
N MET A 224 -3.86 -16.98 0.11
CA MET A 224 -2.89 -16.75 1.17
C MET A 224 -1.47 -16.68 0.61
N LEU A 225 -0.76 -15.59 0.94
CA LEU A 225 0.67 -15.51 0.73
C LEU A 225 1.42 -16.13 1.90
N THR A 226 2.46 -16.89 1.61
CA THR A 226 3.31 -17.51 2.63
C THR A 226 4.74 -17.56 2.13
N THR A 227 5.66 -17.05 2.94
CA THR A 227 7.09 -17.06 2.65
C THR A 227 7.86 -17.44 3.89
N GLU A 228 8.76 -18.41 3.75
CA GLU A 228 9.75 -18.75 4.74
C GLU A 228 11.00 -17.89 4.55
N PHE A 229 11.46 -17.29 5.64
CA PHE A 229 12.67 -16.49 5.65
C PHE A 229 13.77 -17.17 6.45
N GLN A 230 14.98 -17.16 5.89
CA GLN A 230 16.19 -17.38 6.66
C GLN A 230 16.64 -16.05 7.27
N THR A 231 16.96 -16.06 8.56
CA THR A 231 17.60 -14.93 9.23
C THR A 231 19.08 -14.86 8.85
N LEU A 232 19.51 -13.66 8.43
CA LEU A 232 20.90 -13.36 8.14
C LEU A 232 21.59 -12.89 9.44
N LEU A 233 22.84 -13.34 9.61
CA LEU A 233 23.72 -12.99 10.72
C LEU A 233 24.40 -11.64 10.48
#